data_AF-A0A852WCM0-F1
#
_entry.id   AF-A0A852WCM0-F1
#
_cell.length_a   1.000
_cell.length_b   1.000
_cell.length_c   1.000
_cell.angle_alpha   90.00
_cell.angle_beta   90.00
_cell.angle_gamma   90.00
#
_symmetry.space_group_name_H-M   'P 1'
#
loop_
_entity.id
_entity.type
_entity.pdbx_description
1 polymer ?
#
loop_
_entity_poly.entity_id
_entity_poly.type
_entity_poly.pdbx_seq_one_letter_code
_entity_poly.pdbx_strand_id
1 'polypeptide(L)'
;MSEVHGFSPDDDAPIFVISVAATLAGMHAQTLRQYDRLGLVSPSRTRGGGRRYSGRDVALLREVQRLSQEEGVSLPGIQRILELENQVAALRARVLELSDELERARLSSAAHLASRVFAVGPSGDVIAVRAGQRPRMQRSQALVVWRPTSP
;
A
#
# COMPACT_ATOMS: atom_id res chain seq x y z
N MET A 1 -20.69 5.68 -19.37
CA MET A 1 -19.68 4.69 -18.93
C MET A 1 -18.33 5.13 -19.48
N SER A 2 -17.67 6.08 -18.82
CA SER A 2 -16.36 6.56 -19.25
C SER A 2 -15.33 5.48 -18.98
N GLU A 3 -14.71 4.98 -20.05
CA GLU A 3 -13.58 4.07 -19.99
C GLU A 3 -12.46 4.73 -19.19
N VAL A 4 -12.13 4.12 -18.06
CA VAL A 4 -10.93 4.42 -17.30
C VAL A 4 -9.77 4.02 -18.23
N HIS A 5 -9.11 5.00 -18.84
CA HIS A 5 -7.93 4.74 -19.68
C HIS A 5 -6.86 4.12 -18.76
N GLY A 6 -6.73 2.79 -18.85
CA GLY A 6 -5.80 2.02 -18.04
C GLY A 6 -4.38 2.44 -18.34
N PHE A 7 -3.66 2.83 -17.30
CA PHE A 7 -2.22 3.14 -17.35
C PHE A 7 -1.44 1.94 -17.87
N SER A 8 -0.74 2.08 -19.00
CA SER A 8 0.19 1.06 -19.48
C SER A 8 1.55 1.27 -18.81
N PRO A 9 2.31 0.22 -18.43
CA PRO A 9 3.61 0.38 -17.76
C PRO A 9 4.65 1.17 -18.58
N ASP A 10 4.46 1.25 -19.90
CA ASP A 10 5.30 2.01 -20.83
C ASP A 10 5.05 3.54 -20.73
N ASP A 11 3.96 3.97 -20.08
CA ASP A 11 3.57 5.38 -19.96
C ASP A 11 4.43 6.16 -18.96
N ASP A 12 5.22 5.51 -18.11
CA ASP A 12 6.11 6.18 -17.16
C ASP A 12 7.46 6.58 -17.78
N ALA A 13 7.79 6.09 -18.98
CA ALA A 13 9.05 6.41 -19.65
C ALA A 13 9.08 7.88 -20.12
N PRO A 14 10.03 8.72 -19.65
CA PRO A 14 10.08 10.14 -20.01
C PRO A 14 10.71 10.32 -21.40
N ILE A 15 9.93 10.06 -22.45
CA ILE A 15 10.40 10.09 -23.84
C ILE A 15 10.04 11.39 -24.57
N PHE A 16 8.95 12.06 -24.18
CA PHE A 16 8.41 13.21 -24.91
C PHE A 16 9.11 14.51 -24.55
N VAL A 17 9.62 15.23 -25.56
CA VAL A 17 10.10 16.61 -25.37
C VAL A 17 8.92 17.57 -25.20
N ILE A 18 9.17 18.76 -24.65
CA ILE A 18 8.11 19.74 -24.35
C ILE A 18 7.22 20.10 -25.55
N SER A 19 7.76 20.16 -26.77
CA SER A 19 6.97 20.44 -27.97
C SER A 19 5.98 19.32 -28.26
N VAL A 20 6.44 18.07 -28.22
CA VAL A 20 5.60 16.89 -28.45
C VAL A 20 4.56 16.77 -27.33
N ALA A 21 4.97 16.93 -26.07
CA ALA A 21 4.05 16.90 -24.94
C ALA A 21 2.97 17.98 -25.02
N ALA A 22 3.33 19.19 -25.48
CA ALA A 22 2.37 20.29 -25.69
C ALA A 22 1.34 19.94 -26.77
N THR A 23 1.77 19.39 -27.89
CA THR A 23 0.88 18.91 -28.96
C THR A 23 -0.04 17.80 -28.46
N LEU A 24 0.50 16.80 -27.76
CA LEU A 24 -0.29 15.70 -27.22
C LEU A 24 -1.30 16.19 -26.16
N ALA A 25 -0.90 17.10 -25.28
CA ALA A 25 -1.77 17.67 -24.27
C ALA A 25 -2.79 18.68 -24.84
N GLY A 26 -2.67 19.12 -26.10
CA GLY A 26 -3.53 20.16 -26.66
C GLY A 26 -3.30 21.55 -26.05
N MET A 27 -2.05 21.83 -25.67
CA MET A 27 -1.66 23.03 -24.92
C MET A 27 -0.48 23.75 -25.57
N HIS A 28 -0.23 24.98 -25.14
CA HIS A 28 0.99 25.70 -25.51
C HIS A 28 2.17 25.32 -24.60
N ALA A 29 3.38 25.24 -25.16
CA ALA A 29 4.58 24.89 -24.40
C ALA A 29 4.85 25.83 -23.21
N GLN A 30 4.45 27.11 -23.29
CA GLN A 30 4.55 28.05 -22.18
C GLN A 30 3.66 27.65 -20.98
N THR A 31 2.47 27.12 -21.24
CA THR A 31 1.54 26.64 -20.21
C THR A 31 2.12 25.43 -19.50
N LEU A 32 2.72 24.48 -20.23
CA LEU A 32 3.44 23.35 -19.64
C LEU A 32 4.58 23.80 -18.73
N ARG A 33 5.32 24.84 -19.12
CA ARG A 33 6.36 25.42 -18.25
C ARG A 33 5.79 26.08 -17.01
N GLN A 34 4.62 26.70 -17.11
CA GLN A 34 3.94 27.28 -15.96
C GLN A 34 3.48 26.19 -14.99
N TYR A 35 2.90 25.10 -15.50
CA TYR A 35 2.44 23.99 -14.67
C TYR A 35 3.61 23.24 -14.01
N ASP A 36 4.73 23.05 -14.71
CA ASP A 36 5.98 22.56 -14.11
C ASP A 36 6.49 23.48 -12.98
N ARG A 37 6.49 24.79 -13.17
CA ARG A 37 6.89 25.74 -12.11
C ARG A 37 5.95 25.72 -10.90
N LEU A 38 4.67 25.47 -11.13
CA LEU A 38 3.66 25.33 -10.07
C LEU A 38 3.70 23.95 -9.40
N GLY A 39 4.53 23.02 -9.88
CA GLY A 39 4.63 21.67 -9.33
C GLY A 39 3.46 20.76 -9.68
N LEU A 40 2.58 21.16 -10.61
CA LEU A 40 1.43 20.35 -11.05
C LEU A 40 1.86 19.10 -11.83
N VAL A 41 3.00 19.19 -12.52
CA VAL A 41 3.63 18.05 -13.20
C VAL A 41 5.14 18.16 -13.02
N SER A 42 5.81 17.03 -12.75
CA SER A 42 7.25 17.00 -12.48
C SER A 42 7.97 16.21 -13.59
N PRO A 43 8.29 16.84 -14.74
CA PRO A 43 8.97 16.17 -15.83
C PRO A 43 10.41 15.80 -15.43
N SER A 44 10.89 14.69 -15.98
CA SER A 44 12.29 14.32 -15.88
C SER A 44 13.17 15.32 -16.62
N ARG A 45 14.39 15.58 -16.10
CA ARG A 45 15.34 16.50 -16.74
C ARG A 45 16.47 15.74 -17.41
N THR A 46 16.82 16.14 -18.64
CA THR A 46 18.03 15.63 -19.31
C THR A 46 19.29 16.29 -18.75
N ARG A 47 20.47 15.70 -19.04
CA ARG A 47 21.77 16.31 -18.69
C ARG A 47 21.95 17.74 -19.23
N GLY A 48 21.26 18.10 -20.32
CA GLY A 48 21.26 19.45 -20.89
C GLY A 48 20.18 20.38 -20.34
N GLY A 49 19.47 19.99 -19.27
CA GLY A 49 18.41 20.81 -18.65
C GLY A 49 17.07 20.80 -19.39
N GLY A 50 16.93 20.01 -20.45
CA GLY A 50 15.67 19.84 -21.19
C GLY A 50 14.66 19.02 -20.41
N ARG A 51 13.37 19.39 -20.50
CA ARG A 51 12.26 18.64 -19.90
C ARG A 51 11.87 17.46 -20.77
N ARG A 52 11.73 16.29 -20.15
CA ARG A 52 11.11 15.11 -20.75
C ARG A 52 9.88 14.70 -19.95
N TYR A 53 8.80 14.56 -20.67
CA TYR A 53 7.49 14.17 -20.20
C TYR A 53 7.27 12.70 -20.54
N SER A 54 6.64 12.00 -19.64
CA SER A 54 6.14 10.63 -19.81
C SER A 54 4.71 10.67 -20.37
N GLY A 55 4.17 9.52 -20.79
CA GLY A 55 2.75 9.40 -21.16
C GLY A 55 1.84 9.78 -19.99
N ARG A 56 2.25 9.39 -18.78
CA ARG A 56 1.63 9.79 -17.52
C ARG A 56 1.51 11.30 -17.36
N ASP A 57 2.61 12.01 -17.59
CA ASP A 57 2.65 13.46 -17.45
C ASP A 57 1.70 14.14 -18.44
N VAL A 58 1.61 13.62 -19.67
CA VAL A 58 0.69 14.14 -20.70
C VAL A 58 -0.77 13.91 -20.31
N ALA A 59 -1.10 12.73 -19.78
CA ALA A 59 -2.44 12.45 -19.27
C ALA A 59 -2.81 13.37 -18.10
N LEU A 60 -1.88 13.58 -17.16
CA LEU A 60 -2.08 14.49 -16.04
C LEU A 60 -2.29 15.94 -16.51
N LEU A 61 -1.50 16.40 -17.48
CA LEU A 61 -1.67 17.73 -18.07
C LEU A 61 -3.08 17.91 -18.67
N ARG A 62 -3.58 16.91 -19.41
CA ARG A 62 -4.95 16.94 -19.96
C ARG A 62 -6.00 17.03 -18.86
N GLU A 63 -5.84 16.27 -17.79
CA GLU A 63 -6.79 16.28 -16.68
C GLU A 63 -6.78 17.62 -15.93
N VAL A 64 -5.60 18.18 -15.67
CA VAL A 64 -5.46 19.53 -15.10
C VAL A 64 -6.15 20.57 -16.00
N GLN A 65 -6.05 20.44 -17.33
CA GLN A 65 -6.76 21.32 -18.26
C GLN A 65 -8.28 21.23 -18.08
N ARG A 66 -8.77 19.99 -18.05
CA ARG A 66 -10.19 19.68 -17.96
C ARG A 66 -10.78 20.25 -16.67
N LEU A 67 -10.14 19.98 -15.53
CA LEU A 67 -10.51 20.52 -14.23
C LEU A 67 -10.48 22.06 -14.19
N SER A 68 -9.48 22.67 -14.84
CA SER A 68 -9.38 24.14 -14.88
C SER A 68 -10.41 24.79 -15.79
N GLN A 69 -10.72 24.20 -16.94
CA GLN A 69 -11.60 24.80 -17.96
C GLN A 69 -13.08 24.47 -17.75
N GLU A 70 -13.41 23.22 -17.40
CA GLU A 70 -14.79 22.75 -17.26
C GLU A 70 -15.34 23.00 -15.85
N GLU A 71 -14.53 22.74 -14.83
CA GLU A 71 -14.96 22.80 -13.42
C GLU A 71 -14.56 24.12 -12.74
N GLY A 72 -13.81 24.99 -13.43
CA GLY A 72 -13.39 26.30 -12.94
C GLY A 72 -12.44 26.24 -11.73
N VAL A 73 -11.77 25.10 -11.52
CA VAL A 73 -10.90 24.90 -10.37
C VAL A 73 -9.61 25.71 -10.53
N SER A 74 -9.22 26.44 -9.49
CA SER A 74 -7.95 27.17 -9.49
C SER A 74 -6.76 26.22 -9.49
N LEU A 75 -5.66 26.60 -10.15
CA LEU A 75 -4.42 25.79 -10.21
C LEU A 75 -3.88 25.38 -8.82
N PRO A 76 -3.88 26.23 -7.78
CA PRO A 76 -3.51 25.81 -6.43
C PRO A 76 -4.47 24.78 -5.84
N GLY A 77 -5.76 24.87 -6.18
CA GLY A 77 -6.77 23.87 -5.81
C GLY A 77 -6.49 22.52 -6.45
N ILE A 78 -6.18 22.50 -7.74
CA ILE A 78 -5.80 21.26 -8.46
C ILE A 78 -4.52 20.67 -7.85
N GLN A 79 -3.51 21.48 -7.58
CA GLN A 79 -2.29 21.01 -6.89
C GLN A 79 -2.63 20.34 -5.56
N ARG A 80 -3.50 20.96 -4.76
CA ARG A 80 -3.89 20.40 -3.46
C ARG A 80 -4.64 19.08 -3.60
N ILE A 81 -5.51 18.96 -4.60
CA ILE A 81 -6.22 17.71 -4.90
C ILE A 81 -5.22 16.61 -5.24
N LEU A 82 -4.28 16.87 -6.15
CA LEU A 82 -3.27 15.89 -6.56
C LEU A 82 -2.37 15.46 -5.39
N GLU A 83 -1.97 16.39 -4.52
CA GLU A 83 -1.23 16.07 -3.30
C GLU A 83 -2.03 15.14 -2.37
N LEU A 84 -3.32 15.41 -2.19
CA LEU A 84 -4.21 14.59 -1.36
C LEU A 84 -4.43 13.21 -1.97
N GLU A 85 -4.62 13.11 -3.28
CA GLU A 85 -4.75 11.83 -3.98
C GLU A 85 -3.50 10.97 -3.82
N ASN A 86 -2.31 11.58 -3.94
CA ASN A 86 -1.04 10.90 -3.70
C ASN A 86 -0.92 10.41 -2.25
N GLN A 87 -1.33 11.22 -1.27
CA GLN A 87 -1.36 10.82 0.14
C GLN A 87 -2.34 9.65 0.36
N VAL A 88 -3.53 9.70 -0.23
CA VAL A 88 -4.51 8.62 -0.14
C VAL A 88 -3.98 7.34 -0.76
N ALA A 89 -3.31 7.42 -1.92
CA ALA A 89 -2.67 6.26 -2.55
C ALA A 89 -1.58 5.66 -1.66
N ALA A 90 -0.71 6.49 -1.08
CA ALA A 90 0.34 6.05 -0.16
C ALA A 90 -0.24 5.41 1.12
N LEU A 91 -1.28 6.01 1.70
CA LEU A 91 -1.96 5.46 2.88
C LEU A 91 -2.64 4.12 2.57
N ARG A 92 -3.29 4.00 1.41
CA ARG A 92 -3.88 2.73 0.95
C ARG A 92 -2.82 1.64 0.78
N ALA A 93 -1.68 1.96 0.16
CA ALA A 93 -0.56 1.04 0.04
C ALA A 93 -0.03 0.60 1.43
N ARG A 94 0.10 1.54 2.36
CA ARG A 94 0.54 1.24 3.73
C ARG A 94 -0.46 0.38 4.50
N VAL A 95 -1.76 0.62 4.35
CA VAL A 95 -2.81 -0.22 4.95
C VAL A 95 -2.72 -1.65 4.42
N LEU A 96 -2.53 -1.82 3.11
CA LEU A 96 -2.36 -3.15 2.51
C LEU A 96 -1.12 -3.86 3.07
N GLU A 97 0.03 -3.19 3.11
CA GLU A 97 1.27 -3.72 3.67
C GLU A 97 1.10 -4.16 5.13
N LEU A 98 0.52 -3.31 5.97
CA LEU A 98 0.29 -3.62 7.38
C LEU A 98 -0.72 -4.75 7.58
N SER A 99 -1.76 -4.81 6.72
CA SER A 99 -2.74 -5.89 6.78
C SER A 99 -2.12 -7.24 6.43
N ASP A 100 -1.21 -7.28 5.46
CA ASP A 100 -0.47 -8.49 5.09
C ASP A 100 0.53 -8.91 6.18
N GLU A 101 1.22 -7.95 6.80
CA GLU A 101 2.10 -8.23 7.94
C GLU A 101 1.33 -8.81 9.14
N LEU A 102 0.18 -8.23 9.47
CA LEU A 102 -0.71 -8.70 10.53
C LEU A 102 -1.19 -10.13 10.26
N GLU A 103 -1.56 -10.43 9.02
CA GLU A 103 -2.02 -11.77 8.64
C GLU A 103 -0.90 -12.80 8.74
N ARG A 104 0.30 -12.47 8.25
CA ARG A 104 1.50 -13.31 8.43
C ARG A 104 1.81 -13.57 9.90
N ALA A 105 1.72 -12.55 10.75
CA ALA A 105 1.93 -12.68 12.19
C ALA A 105 0.87 -13.59 12.85
N ARG A 106 -0.41 -13.46 12.45
CA ARG A 106 -1.50 -14.30 12.93
C ARG A 106 -1.32 -15.76 12.54
N LEU A 107 -0.99 -16.03 11.28
CA LEU A 107 -0.76 -17.39 10.78
C LEU A 107 0.43 -18.05 11.48
N SER A 108 1.53 -17.31 11.70
CA SER A 108 2.70 -17.83 12.42
C SER A 108 2.37 -18.16 13.89
N SER A 109 1.58 -17.32 14.55
CA SER A 109 1.12 -17.54 15.93
C SER A 109 0.20 -18.76 16.02
N ALA A 110 -0.75 -18.89 15.08
CA ALA A 110 -1.65 -20.02 15.00
C ALA A 110 -0.89 -21.34 14.74
N ALA A 111 0.09 -21.34 13.83
CA ALA A 111 0.93 -22.50 13.58
C ALA A 111 1.75 -22.91 14.82
N HIS A 112 2.32 -21.92 15.55
CA HIS A 112 3.05 -22.21 16.78
C HIS A 112 2.14 -22.80 17.86
N LEU A 113 0.88 -22.38 17.97
CA LEU A 113 -0.09 -22.98 18.88
C LEU A 113 -0.53 -24.39 18.43
N ALA A 114 -0.77 -24.59 17.14
CA ALA A 114 -1.16 -25.89 16.57
C ALA A 114 -0.06 -26.96 16.71
N SER A 115 1.22 -26.56 16.78
CA SER A 115 2.35 -27.47 17.02
C SER A 115 2.49 -27.99 18.46
N ARG A 116 1.63 -27.53 19.38
CA ARG A 116 1.60 -28.03 20.77
C ARG A 116 0.76 -29.30 20.83
N VAL A 117 1.33 -30.34 21.43
CA VAL A 117 0.62 -31.58 21.75
C VAL A 117 0.34 -31.62 23.25
N PHE A 118 -0.85 -32.09 23.62
CA PHE A 118 -1.21 -32.31 25.02
C PHE A 118 -0.68 -33.66 25.48
N ALA A 119 0.12 -33.67 26.53
CA ALA A 119 0.57 -34.89 27.19
C ALA A 119 -0.15 -35.04 28.53
N VAL A 120 -0.56 -36.28 28.84
CA VAL A 120 -1.17 -36.64 30.12
C VAL A 120 -0.08 -37.25 31.00
N GLY A 121 0.14 -36.65 32.16
CA GLY A 121 1.02 -37.19 33.17
C GLY A 121 0.41 -38.41 33.87
N PRO A 122 1.23 -39.28 34.48
CA PRO A 122 0.75 -40.46 35.21
C PRO A 122 -0.16 -40.11 36.41
N SER A 123 -0.14 -38.86 36.86
CA SER A 123 -1.01 -38.33 37.91
C SER A 123 -2.35 -37.78 37.38
N GLY A 124 -2.59 -37.86 36.06
CA GLY A 124 -3.78 -37.31 35.39
C GLY A 124 -3.71 -35.82 35.07
N ASP A 125 -2.57 -35.15 35.29
CA ASP A 125 -2.35 -33.75 34.94
C ASP A 125 -2.13 -33.57 33.43
N VAL A 126 -2.75 -32.55 32.84
CA VAL A 126 -2.64 -32.22 31.41
C VAL A 126 -1.65 -31.08 31.22
N ILE A 127 -0.57 -31.33 30.49
CA ILE A 127 0.44 -30.33 30.14
C ILE A 127 0.56 -30.18 28.63
N ALA A 128 0.63 -28.93 28.15
CA ALA A 128 0.80 -28.64 26.73
C ALA A 128 2.30 -28.49 26.39
N VAL A 129 2.87 -29.50 25.72
CA VAL A 129 4.28 -29.57 25.30
C VAL A 129 4.43 -29.30 23.81
N ARG A 130 5.63 -28.91 23.35
CA ARG A 130 5.92 -28.81 21.91
C ARG A 130 6.01 -30.22 21.31
N ALA A 131 5.48 -30.43 20.10
CA ALA A 131 5.66 -31.68 19.37
C ALA A 131 7.17 -32.03 19.26
N GLY A 132 7.54 -33.25 19.65
CA GLY A 132 8.93 -33.72 19.69
C GLY A 132 9.70 -33.47 20.99
N GLN A 133 9.14 -32.72 21.95
CA GLN A 133 9.78 -32.47 23.25
C GLN A 133 9.29 -33.44 24.33
N ARG A 134 10.21 -34.15 25.02
CA ARG A 134 9.84 -34.97 26.18
C ARG A 134 9.51 -34.07 27.38
N PRO A 135 8.38 -34.29 28.08
CA PRO A 135 8.04 -33.52 29.26
C PRO A 135 9.11 -33.68 30.34
N ARG A 136 9.63 -32.55 30.86
CA ARG A 136 10.53 -32.56 32.02
C ARG A 136 9.68 -32.79 33.27
N MET A 137 9.94 -33.88 33.98
CA MET A 137 9.24 -34.21 35.23
C MET A 137 9.47 -33.11 36.27
N GLN A 138 8.48 -32.26 36.48
CA GLN A 138 8.30 -31.54 37.73
C GLN A 138 7.24 -32.30 38.52
N ARG A 139 7.58 -32.81 39.70
CA ARG A 139 6.60 -33.43 40.62
C ARG A 139 5.61 -32.33 41.01
N SER A 140 4.42 -32.34 40.42
CA SER A 140 3.33 -31.43 40.75
C SER A 140 2.86 -31.70 42.18
N GLN A 141 2.93 -30.68 43.04
CA GLN A 141 2.39 -30.70 44.42
C GLN A 141 0.96 -30.16 44.49
N ALA A 142 0.23 -30.15 43.37
CA ALA A 142 -1.12 -29.62 43.32
C ALA A 142 -2.11 -30.65 43.89
N LEU A 143 -2.68 -30.35 45.06
CA LEU A 143 -3.75 -31.13 45.69
C LEU A 143 -5.09 -30.84 44.98
N VAL A 144 -5.70 -31.86 44.40
CA VAL A 144 -7.07 -31.80 43.88
C VAL A 144 -8.01 -32.19 45.01
N VAL A 145 -8.90 -31.26 45.41
CA VAL A 145 -9.97 -31.54 46.37
C VAL A 145 -11.09 -32.27 45.62
N TRP A 146 -11.15 -33.58 45.79
CA TRP A 146 -12.24 -34.40 45.27
C TRP A 146 -13.51 -34.18 46.12
N ARG A 147 -14.62 -33.79 45.48
CA ARG A 147 -15.95 -33.76 46.09
C ARG A 147 -16.86 -34.73 45.33
N PRO A 148 -17.33 -35.83 45.96
CA PRO A 148 -18.33 -36.69 45.35
C PRO A 148 -19.67 -35.96 45.31
N THR A 149 -20.27 -35.87 44.13
CA THR A 149 -21.72 -35.67 44.02
C THR A 149 -22.40 -37.01 44.30
N SER A 150 -23.05 -37.10 45.46
CA SER A 150 -23.97 -38.20 45.77
C SER A 150 -25.20 -38.13 44.85
N PRO A 151 -25.78 -39.30 44.51
CA PRO A 151 -26.91 -39.44 43.58
C PRO A 151 -28.22 -38.82 44.07
#